data_AF-A0A1Y2AGW4-F1
#
_entry.id   AF-A0A1Y2AGW4-F1
#
_cell.length_a   1.000
_cell.length_b   1.000
_cell.length_c   1.000
_cell.angle_alpha   90.00
_cell.angle_beta   90.00
_cell.angle_gamma   90.00
#
_symmetry.space_group_name_H-M   'P 1'
#
loop_
_entity.id
_entity.type
_entity.pdbx_description
1 polymer ?
#
loop_
_entity_poly.entity_id
_entity_poly.type
_entity_poly.pdbx_seq_one_letter_code
_entity_poly.pdbx_strand_id
1 'polypeptide(L)'
;MKFFSLLSLMLFANNYLAKKEFCLYGYDGITQIIDPYYINSNNETIYFETIEEYAKYSGPTWFGVSICGNNTLVNNVGVYYEYVILINYIKKIKQEK
;
A
#
# COMPACT_ATOMS: atom_id res chain seq x y z
N MET A 1 11.35 37.64 6.52
CA MET A 1 11.02 36.80 5.35
C MET A 1 11.91 35.56 5.15
N LYS A 2 12.84 35.19 6.05
CA LYS A 2 13.64 33.95 5.90
C LYS A 2 13.13 32.76 6.74
N PHE A 3 12.36 33.01 7.80
CA PHE A 3 11.86 31.97 8.71
C PHE A 3 10.75 31.09 8.12
N PHE A 4 9.86 31.66 7.29
CA PHE A 4 8.79 30.88 6.62
C PHE A 4 9.33 29.88 5.58
N SER A 5 10.52 30.12 5.02
CA SER A 5 11.14 29.21 4.04
C SER A 5 11.68 27.93 4.68
N LEU A 6 12.18 28.00 5.92
CA LEU A 6 12.72 26.83 6.64
C LEU A 6 11.63 25.87 7.13
N LEU A 7 10.49 26.39 7.56
CA LEU A 7 9.36 25.57 8.02
C LEU A 7 8.72 24.77 6.86
N SER A 8 8.68 25.38 5.67
CA SER A 8 8.22 24.71 4.44
C SER A 8 9.10 23.49 4.10
N LEU A 9 10.44 23.65 4.12
CA LEU A 9 11.37 22.54 3.84
C LEU A 9 11.21 21.36 4.82
N MET A 10 10.98 21.62 6.10
CA MET A 10 10.78 20.57 7.12
C MET A 10 9.51 19.76 6.85
N LEU A 11 8.44 20.40 6.38
CA LEU A 11 7.18 19.72 6.02
C LEU A 11 7.33 18.89 4.74
N PHE A 12 8.12 19.36 3.76
CA PHE A 12 8.41 18.57 2.55
C PHE A 12 9.32 17.38 2.83
N ALA A 13 10.32 17.50 3.71
CA ALA A 13 11.23 16.41 4.06
C ALA A 13 10.53 15.24 4.77
N ASN A 14 9.52 15.53 5.62
CA ASN A 14 8.79 14.50 6.35
C ASN A 14 7.98 13.57 5.44
N ASN A 15 7.47 14.06 4.30
CA ASN A 15 6.73 13.25 3.35
C ASN A 15 7.63 12.23 2.60
N TYR A 16 8.93 12.52 2.46
CA TYR A 16 9.88 11.59 1.84
C TYR A 16 10.27 10.43 2.76
N LEU A 17 10.06 10.54 4.07
CA LEU A 17 10.45 9.53 5.05
C LEU A 17 9.29 8.62 5.48
N ALA A 18 8.09 8.81 4.94
CA ALA A 18 6.97 7.91 5.20
C ALA A 18 7.25 6.57 4.51
N LYS A 19 7.45 5.52 5.31
CA LYS A 19 7.63 4.16 4.81
C LYS A 19 6.38 3.72 4.04
N LYS A 20 6.57 3.08 2.89
CA LYS A 20 5.47 2.51 2.12
C LYS A 20 5.10 1.16 2.72
N GLU A 21 3.86 1.03 3.16
CA GLU A 21 3.35 -0.21 3.74
C GLU A 21 2.30 -0.82 2.80
N PHE A 22 2.66 -1.93 2.17
CA PHE A 22 1.79 -2.68 1.27
C PHE A 22 1.34 -3.98 1.95
N CYS A 23 0.09 -4.35 1.69
CA CYS A 23 -0.54 -5.54 2.27
C CYS A 23 -0.91 -6.49 1.12
N LEU A 24 -0.36 -7.71 1.13
CA LEU A 24 -0.70 -8.75 0.14
C LEU A 24 -1.79 -9.65 0.72
N TYR A 25 -2.80 -9.92 -0.10
CA TYR A 25 -3.95 -10.74 0.26
C TYR A 25 -3.80 -12.10 -0.40
N GLY A 26 -3.69 -13.15 0.40
CA GLY A 26 -3.59 -14.53 -0.06
C GLY A 26 -4.57 -15.43 0.67
N TYR A 27 -4.54 -16.72 0.33
CA TYR A 27 -5.37 -17.74 0.97
C TYR A 27 -5.13 -17.84 2.48
N ASP A 28 -3.88 -17.63 2.92
CA ASP A 28 -3.47 -17.75 4.32
C ASP A 28 -3.69 -16.45 5.13
N GLY A 29 -4.25 -15.41 4.50
CA GLY A 29 -4.53 -14.13 5.13
C GLY A 29 -3.77 -12.95 4.51
N ILE A 30 -3.50 -11.94 5.32
CA ILE A 30 -2.89 -10.67 4.90
C ILE A 30 -1.44 -10.63 5.38
N THR A 31 -0.50 -10.41 4.46
CA THR A 31 0.92 -10.22 4.76
C THR A 31 1.31 -8.76 4.57
N GLN A 32 1.83 -8.12 5.62
CA GLN A 32 2.35 -6.75 5.55
C GLN A 32 3.80 -6.76 5.07
N ILE A 33 4.12 -5.89 4.11
CA ILE A 33 5.46 -5.64 3.59
C ILE A 33 5.76 -4.15 3.67
N ILE A 34 6.95 -3.83 4.17
CA ILE A 34 7.42 -2.46 4.35
C ILE A 34 8.51 -2.20 3.32
N ASP A 35 8.39 -1.09 2.58
CA ASP A 35 9.30 -0.65 1.53
C ASP A 35 9.68 -1.80 0.57
N PRO A 36 8.70 -2.42 -0.12
CA PRO A 36 8.96 -3.55 -1.00
C PRO A 36 9.93 -3.16 -2.12
N TYR A 37 10.88 -4.05 -2.43
CA TYR A 37 11.91 -3.81 -3.43
C TYR A 37 12.30 -5.09 -4.19
N TYR A 38 13.03 -4.91 -5.29
CA TYR A 38 13.77 -5.97 -5.97
C TYR A 38 15.18 -5.50 -6.32
N ILE A 39 16.08 -6.44 -6.61
CA ILE A 39 17.42 -6.16 -7.12
C ILE A 39 17.40 -6.35 -8.64
N ASN A 40 17.78 -5.32 -9.38
CA ASN A 40 17.83 -5.39 -10.85
C ASN A 40 19.12 -6.07 -11.35
N SER A 41 19.26 -6.21 -12.67
CA SER A 41 20.46 -6.81 -13.29
C SER A 41 21.76 -6.04 -13.04
N ASN A 42 21.68 -4.77 -12.65
CA ASN A 42 22.82 -3.90 -12.34
C ASN A 42 23.16 -3.94 -10.84
N ASN A 43 22.53 -4.82 -10.06
CA ASN A 43 22.68 -4.92 -8.60
C ASN A 43 22.21 -3.67 -7.83
N GLU A 44 21.25 -2.93 -8.38
CA GLU A 44 20.64 -1.76 -7.76
C GLU A 44 19.34 -2.18 -7.05
N THR A 45 19.09 -1.58 -5.88
CA THR A 45 17.83 -1.76 -5.14
C THR A 45 16.77 -0.83 -5.71
N ILE A 46 15.72 -1.41 -6.27
CA ILE A 46 14.59 -0.66 -6.83
C ILE A 46 13.36 -0.90 -5.97
N TYR A 47 12.85 0.16 -5.36
CA TYR A 47 11.64 0.12 -4.56
C TYR A 47 10.40 0.22 -5.46
N PHE A 48 9.33 -0.48 -5.07
CA PHE A 48 8.04 -0.32 -5.74
C PHE A 48 7.37 0.97 -5.28
N GLU A 49 6.91 1.77 -6.23
CA GLU A 49 6.28 3.05 -5.92
C GLU A 49 4.77 2.91 -5.74
N THR A 50 4.16 1.93 -6.41
CA THR A 50 2.71 1.73 -6.41
C THR A 50 2.30 0.28 -6.15
N ILE A 51 1.05 0.10 -5.70
CA ILE A 51 0.48 -1.22 -5.44
C ILE A 51 0.27 -2.01 -6.74
N GLU A 52 0.08 -1.34 -7.88
CA GLU A 52 -0.07 -1.95 -9.20
C GLU A 52 1.25 -2.57 -9.69
N GLU A 53 2.35 -1.84 -9.54
CA GLU A 53 3.68 -2.36 -9.88
C GLU A 53 4.02 -3.58 -9.02
N TYR A 54 3.75 -3.48 -7.71
CA TYR A 54 4.04 -4.56 -6.80
C TYR A 54 3.12 -5.77 -7.00
N ALA A 55 1.83 -5.57 -7.27
CA ALA A 55 0.89 -6.66 -7.57
C ALA A 55 1.28 -7.41 -8.86
N LYS A 56 1.71 -6.67 -9.88
CA LYS A 56 2.21 -7.25 -11.12
C LYS A 56 3.47 -8.09 -10.87
N TYR A 57 4.37 -7.60 -10.02
CA TYR A 57 5.60 -8.31 -9.65
C TYR A 57 5.34 -9.54 -8.77
N SER A 58 4.46 -9.43 -7.77
CA SER A 58 4.12 -10.51 -6.84
C SER A 58 3.44 -11.68 -7.54
N GLY A 59 2.81 -11.43 -8.69
CA GLY A 59 2.22 -12.46 -9.54
C GLY A 59 0.88 -12.98 -9.02
N PRO A 60 0.31 -13.98 -9.72
CA PRO A 60 -1.08 -14.43 -9.53
C PRO A 60 -1.30 -15.28 -8.28
N THR A 61 -0.25 -15.61 -7.53
CA THR A 61 -0.37 -16.33 -6.24
C THR A 61 -1.14 -15.52 -5.20
N TRP A 62 -1.12 -14.19 -5.33
CA TRP A 62 -1.83 -13.26 -4.46
C TRP A 62 -3.11 -12.78 -5.13
N PHE A 63 -4.18 -12.65 -4.34
CA PHE A 63 -5.43 -12.04 -4.79
C PHE A 63 -5.25 -10.58 -5.17
N GLY A 64 -4.35 -9.89 -4.45
CA GLY A 64 -3.87 -8.57 -4.83
C GLY A 64 -3.16 -7.87 -3.69
N VAL A 65 -2.83 -6.61 -3.94
CA VAL A 65 -2.05 -5.74 -3.07
C VAL A 65 -2.86 -4.49 -2.75
N SER A 66 -2.88 -4.08 -1.50
CA SER A 66 -3.41 -2.78 -1.07
C SER A 66 -2.33 -1.94 -0.38
N ILE A 67 -2.59 -0.64 -0.25
CA ILE A 67 -1.97 0.13 0.83
C ILE A 67 -2.54 -0.43 2.14
N CYS A 68 -1.69 -0.69 3.13
CA CYS A 68 -2.17 -1.23 4.39
C CYS A 68 -3.19 -0.29 5.06
N GLY A 69 -4.30 -0.85 5.55
CA GLY A 69 -5.42 -0.09 6.11
C GLY A 69 -6.41 0.48 5.07
N ASN A 70 -6.08 0.43 3.78
CA ASN A 70 -7.01 0.74 2.70
C ASN A 70 -7.81 -0.52 2.32
N ASN A 71 -9.10 -0.36 2.03
CA ASN A 71 -10.00 -1.44 1.63
C ASN A 71 -10.03 -1.72 0.11
N THR A 72 -9.30 -0.94 -0.68
CA THR A 72 -9.11 -1.18 -2.11
C THR A 72 -7.80 -1.93 -2.35
N LEU A 73 -7.86 -3.07 -3.04
CA LEU A 73 -6.70 -3.82 -3.52
C LEU A 73 -6.69 -3.91 -5.05
N VAL A 74 -5.52 -4.11 -5.65
CA VAL A 74 -5.34 -4.36 -7.09
C VAL A 74 -4.67 -5.71 -7.30
N ASN A 75 -5.15 -6.48 -8.28
CA ASN A 75 -4.54 -7.77 -8.64
C ASN A 75 -3.38 -7.60 -9.63
N ASN A 76 -2.73 -8.72 -9.96
CA ASN A 76 -1.55 -8.74 -10.84
C ASN A 76 -1.82 -8.32 -12.31
N VAL A 77 -3.09 -8.21 -12.72
CA VAL A 77 -3.50 -7.73 -14.05
C VAL A 77 -4.08 -6.30 -14.02
N GLY A 78 -4.00 -5.61 -12.88
CA GLY A 78 -4.42 -4.21 -12.75
C GLY A 78 -5.91 -4.01 -12.50
N VAL A 79 -6.65 -5.06 -12.10
CA VAL A 79 -8.07 -4.95 -11.73
C VAL A 79 -8.20 -4.63 -10.25
N TYR A 80 -9.01 -3.62 -9.93
CA TYR A 80 -9.26 -3.17 -8.56
C TYR A 80 -10.49 -3.85 -7.97
N TYR A 81 -10.40 -4.15 -6.67
CA TYR A 81 -11.47 -4.71 -5.86
C TYR A 81 -11.56 -3.97 -4.54
N GLU A 82 -12.78 -3.81 -4.04
CA GLU A 82 -13.01 -3.41 -2.66
C GLU A 82 -13.36 -4.64 -1.83
N TYR A 83 -12.73 -4.79 -0.67
CA TYR A 83 -13.09 -5.84 0.28
C TYR A 83 -13.77 -5.23 1.51
N VAL A 84 -14.74 -5.96 2.05
CA VAL A 84 -15.46 -5.54 3.26
C VAL A 84 -14.97 -6.39 4.42
N ILE A 85 -14.35 -5.74 5.40
CA ILE A 85 -14.03 -6.37 6.68
C ILE A 85 -15.36 -6.62 7.42
N LEU A 86 -15.62 -7.86 7.83
CA LEU A 86 -16.87 -8.25 8.50
C LEU A 86 -17.20 -7.39 9.73
N ILE A 87 -16.19 -6.92 10.46
CA ILE A 87 -16.37 -5.98 11.59
C ILE A 87 -17.00 -4.65 11.13
N ASN A 88 -16.58 -4.13 9.98
CA ASN A 88 -17.15 -2.90 9.41
C ASN A 88 -18.59 -3.16 8.93
N TYR A 89 -18.85 -4.33 8.36
CA TYR A 89 -20.20 -4.75 7.98
C TYR A 89 -21.15 -4.82 9.18
N ILE A 90 -20.72 -5.43 10.28
CA ILE A 90 -21.51 -5.52 11.53
C ILE A 90 -21.75 -4.13 12.14
N LYS A 91 -20.76 -3.23 12.11
CA LYS A 91 -20.93 -1.84 12.56
C LYS A 91 -21.99 -1.11 11.74
N LYS A 92 -21.96 -1.26 10.41
CA LYS A 92 -22.93 -0.63 9.51
C LYS A 92 -24.37 -1.06 9.83
N ILE A 93 -24.60 -2.37 10.00
CA ILE A 93 -25.92 -2.91 10.38
C ILE A 93 -26.42 -2.35 11.72
N LYS A 94 -25.53 -2.11 12.69
CA LYS A 94 -25.89 -1.56 14.00
C LYS A 94 -26.21 -0.06 13.97
N GLN A 95 -25.71 0.69 12.98
CA GLN A 95 -25.98 2.12 12.83
C GLN A 95 -27.26 2.40 12.03
N GLU A 96 -27.69 1.45 11.21
CA GLU A 96 -28.94 1.51 10.42
C GLU A 96 -30.18 1.02 11.20
N LYS A 97 -30.01 0.62 12.47
CA LYS A 97 -31.08 0.25 13.41
C LYS A 97 -31.17 1.25 14.55
#